data_AF-A0A836WPP2-F1
#
_entry.id   AF-A0A836WPP2-F1
#
_cell.length_a   1.000
_cell.length_b   1.000
_cell.length_c   1.000
_cell.angle_alpha   90.00
_cell.angle_beta   90.00
_cell.angle_gamma   90.00
#
_symmetry.space_group_name_H-M   'P 1'
#
loop_
_entity.id
_entity.type
_entity.pdbx_description
1 polymer ?
#
loop_
_entity_poly.entity_id
_entity_poly.type
_entity_poly.pdbx_seq_one_letter_code
_entity_poly.pdbx_strand_id
1 'polypeptide(L)'
;DEFELFLEYNNFLGTIYKKENSKMNVSELFLTGKLSDTLLDRLKTFLKNIIKPIAVRSSSLFEDSLMQPFAGVFKTFLLPNNAKDFDVRLKQLCDAIKLVYASIFSQLSRDYIEAVNYKIDEEKMAVVLQEVVGNNYDGYFYPHISGVAQSFNFYPVSHMKPEEGVAIAALGLGQYVVDGEKAFRFSPIYPKTDMVTPKDLLKNSQSEFYAVNLNKPTVDLLEGETAGLEKLSIDIARKHKTLQHLVSVFDPDNDTITPGLSKRGPLIINFANILKYNYIPLAQSISVMLNVVKEAMGAPVEIEFAVDLNKDNQGEASFYLLQIKPLLINPEDYKINDDLLTKKDLLLFAEKSLGNGKIDTIKDIIFVDINKFDKTKTQIIADEITELNELLKQEDREYLLIGPGRWGSSDKFIGIPVKWTQISKAKVIVETSLKDFPLDASLGSHFFHNVISMNVGYFSVQYEKSKSYIDWDKLYKIKPFRKTNYCIHLRLDNPLTVQMDGKKRIAVIY
;
A
#
# COMPACT_ATOMS: atom_id res chain seq x y z
N ASP A 1 0.73 28.38 3.75
CA ASP A 1 0.78 29.32 4.89
C ASP A 1 1.79 28.88 5.96
N GLU A 2 1.40 28.14 7.01
CA GLU A 2 2.33 27.82 8.13
C GLU A 2 3.57 27.03 7.68
N PHE A 3 3.42 26.12 6.72
CA PHE A 3 4.55 25.39 6.13
C PHE A 3 5.56 26.32 5.43
N GLU A 4 5.08 27.23 4.58
CA GLU A 4 5.92 28.19 3.85
C GLU A 4 6.59 29.16 4.82
N LEU A 5 5.82 29.72 5.76
CA LEU A 5 6.35 30.58 6.82
C LEU A 5 7.44 29.89 7.63
N PHE A 6 7.26 28.60 7.94
CA PHE A 6 8.27 27.82 8.65
C PHE A 6 9.56 27.66 7.84
N LEU A 7 9.47 27.40 6.53
CA LEU A 7 10.65 27.29 5.66
C LEU A 7 11.38 28.62 5.51
N GLU A 8 10.64 29.72 5.31
CA GLU A 8 11.18 31.07 5.16
C GLU A 8 11.85 31.56 6.44
N TYR A 9 11.13 31.49 7.57
CA TYR A 9 11.62 31.98 8.86
C TYR A 9 12.92 31.30 9.31
N ASN A 10 13.06 30.02 9.01
CA ASN A 10 14.24 29.23 9.39
C ASN A 10 15.31 29.15 8.28
N ASN A 11 15.09 29.79 7.12
CA ASN A 11 15.99 29.77 5.95
C ASN A 11 16.45 28.36 5.52
N PHE A 12 15.53 27.39 5.60
CA PHE A 12 15.86 25.99 5.35
C PHE A 12 16.14 25.70 3.88
N LEU A 13 15.40 26.30 2.94
CA LEU A 13 15.61 26.11 1.51
C LEU A 13 17.03 26.47 1.09
N GLY A 14 17.56 27.59 1.61
CA GLY A 14 18.93 28.01 1.35
C GLY A 14 19.97 27.02 1.87
N THR A 15 19.70 26.31 2.96
CA THR A 15 20.62 25.33 3.54
C THR A 15 20.53 23.97 2.86
N ILE A 16 19.32 23.56 2.47
CA ILE A 16 19.06 22.30 1.77
C ILE A 16 19.66 22.34 0.35
N TYR A 17 19.46 23.44 -0.39
CA TYR A 17 19.92 23.55 -1.77
C TYR A 17 21.41 23.93 -1.92
N LYS A 18 22.02 24.64 -0.95
CA LYS A 18 23.46 24.99 -1.02
C LYS A 18 24.40 23.83 -0.69
N LYS A 19 23.89 22.74 -0.11
CA LYS A 19 24.68 21.56 0.23
C LYS A 19 24.27 20.38 -0.65
N GLU A 20 24.85 20.29 -1.84
CA GLU A 20 25.14 18.98 -2.44
C GLU A 20 26.10 18.25 -1.50
N ASN A 21 25.63 17.59 -0.42
CA ASN A 21 26.43 16.66 0.39
C ASN A 21 25.59 15.90 1.43
N SER A 22 25.04 14.77 1.00
CA SER A 22 25.14 13.40 1.54
C SER A 22 25.30 13.07 3.05
N LYS A 23 25.36 14.03 3.99
CA LYS A 23 25.53 13.73 5.44
C LYS A 23 24.65 14.52 6.39
N MET A 24 23.88 15.50 5.92
CA MET A 24 22.98 16.25 6.81
C MET A 24 21.64 15.53 6.93
N ASN A 25 21.29 15.12 8.15
CA ASN A 25 19.97 14.58 8.42
C ASN A 25 18.94 15.72 8.38
N VAL A 26 18.16 15.77 7.30
CA VAL A 26 17.09 16.77 7.10
C VAL A 26 16.12 16.78 8.29
N SER A 27 15.84 15.60 8.87
CA SER A 27 14.93 15.48 10.02
C SER A 27 15.48 16.23 11.24
N GLU A 28 16.77 16.05 11.55
CA GLU A 28 17.43 16.76 12.66
C GLU A 28 17.45 18.28 12.44
N LEU A 29 17.72 18.74 11.21
CA LEU A 29 17.68 20.17 10.87
C LEU A 29 16.29 20.76 11.15
N PHE A 30 15.24 20.10 10.68
CA PHE A 30 13.87 20.60 10.85
C PHE A 30 13.45 20.64 12.33
N LEU A 31 13.92 19.69 13.15
CA LEU A 31 13.65 19.70 14.60
C LEU A 31 14.20 20.97 15.29
N THR A 32 15.34 21.51 14.83
CA THR A 32 15.90 22.76 15.36
C THR A 32 15.08 24.00 14.98
N GLY A 33 14.19 23.89 13.99
CA GLY A 33 13.38 25.01 13.51
C GLY A 33 12.36 25.48 14.53
N LYS A 34 12.06 26.78 14.51
CA LYS A 34 11.01 27.38 15.34
C LYS A 34 9.70 27.48 14.54
N LEU A 35 8.60 26.95 15.12
CA LEU A 35 7.24 27.17 14.62
C LEU A 35 6.75 28.57 15.01
N SER A 36 5.79 29.12 14.26
CA SER A 36 5.23 30.44 14.57
C SER A 36 4.57 30.45 15.96
N ASP A 37 4.68 31.58 16.68
CA ASP A 37 4.09 31.69 18.03
C ASP A 37 2.55 31.54 17.97
N THR A 38 1.93 32.04 16.89
CA THR A 38 0.51 31.86 16.60
C THR A 38 0.12 30.39 16.46
N LEU A 39 0.91 29.59 15.73
CA LEU A 39 0.65 28.15 15.59
C LEU A 39 0.82 27.44 16.94
N LEU A 40 1.87 27.78 17.70
CA LEU A 40 2.09 27.20 19.04
C LEU A 40 0.91 27.42 19.97
N ASP A 41 0.32 28.61 20.00
CA ASP A 41 -0.84 28.89 20.86
C ASP A 41 -2.11 28.15 20.42
N ARG A 42 -2.29 27.97 19.11
CA ARG A 42 -3.38 27.11 18.57
C ARG A 42 -3.17 25.65 18.96
N LEU A 43 -1.96 25.12 18.83
CA LEU A 43 -1.61 23.75 19.21
C LEU A 43 -1.80 23.51 20.71
N LYS A 44 -1.44 24.47 21.57
CA LYS A 44 -1.72 24.40 23.02
C LYS A 44 -3.23 24.28 23.28
N THR A 45 -4.03 25.08 22.59
CA THR A 45 -5.49 25.07 22.76
C THR A 45 -6.09 23.74 22.31
N PHE A 46 -5.64 23.22 21.18
CA PHE A 46 -6.02 21.91 20.68
C PHE A 46 -5.67 20.79 21.69
N LEU A 47 -4.43 20.77 22.16
CA LEU A 47 -3.90 19.71 23.04
C LEU A 47 -4.55 19.68 24.43
N LYS A 48 -5.10 20.81 24.90
CA LYS A 48 -5.89 20.88 26.14
C LYS A 48 -7.20 20.10 26.04
N ASN A 49 -7.79 20.02 24.84
CA ASN A 49 -9.07 19.35 24.62
C ASN A 49 -8.91 17.88 24.22
N ILE A 50 -7.74 17.50 23.70
CA ILE A 50 -7.47 16.15 23.19
C ILE A 50 -6.60 15.37 24.17
N ILE A 51 -7.13 14.27 24.70
CA ILE A 51 -6.46 13.40 25.68
C ILE A 51 -6.11 12.02 25.13
N LYS A 52 -6.66 11.64 23.97
CA LYS A 52 -6.37 10.38 23.30
C LYS A 52 -5.08 10.47 22.48
N PRO A 53 -4.49 9.34 22.04
CA PRO A 53 -3.39 9.36 21.09
C PRO A 53 -3.75 10.18 19.84
N ILE A 54 -2.74 10.82 19.25
CA ILE A 54 -2.90 11.74 18.11
C ILE A 54 -2.16 11.19 16.90
N ALA A 55 -2.83 11.13 15.76
CA ALA A 55 -2.21 10.95 14.46
C ALA A 55 -1.85 12.33 13.88
N VAL A 56 -0.59 12.52 13.53
CA VAL A 56 -0.05 13.69 12.84
C VAL A 56 0.27 13.26 11.41
N ARG A 57 -0.61 13.59 10.47
CA ARG A 57 -0.59 13.09 9.09
C ARG A 57 -0.18 14.16 8.10
N SER A 58 0.56 13.74 7.08
CA SER A 58 0.78 14.52 5.88
C SER A 58 -0.52 14.64 5.07
N SER A 59 -0.68 15.77 4.40
CA SER A 59 -1.73 16.06 3.42
C SER A 59 -1.11 17.05 2.45
N SER A 60 -0.37 16.50 1.49
CA SER A 60 0.34 17.29 0.50
C SER A 60 -0.54 17.56 -0.71
N LEU A 61 -0.23 18.59 -1.49
CA LEU A 61 -0.99 18.89 -2.71
C LEU A 61 -0.96 17.72 -3.70
N PHE A 62 0.16 17.01 -3.79
CA PHE A 62 0.25 15.85 -4.66
C PHE A 62 -0.41 14.59 -4.09
N GLU A 63 -0.37 14.36 -2.77
CA GLU A 63 -1.11 13.27 -2.14
C GLU A 63 -2.62 13.41 -2.38
N ASP A 64 -3.14 14.64 -2.31
CA ASP A 64 -4.54 14.97 -2.48
C ASP A 64 -4.94 15.27 -3.94
N SER A 65 -4.01 15.09 -4.90
CA SER A 65 -4.25 15.35 -6.31
C SER A 65 -5.25 14.35 -6.90
N LEU A 66 -6.34 14.84 -7.49
CA LEU A 66 -7.31 14.00 -8.19
C LEU A 66 -6.75 13.39 -9.48
N MET A 67 -5.73 14.02 -10.08
CA MET A 67 -5.15 13.59 -11.35
C MET A 67 -3.98 12.63 -11.19
N GLN A 68 -3.24 12.73 -10.08
CA GLN A 68 -2.05 11.93 -9.76
C GLN A 68 -1.90 11.77 -8.24
N PRO A 69 -2.82 11.07 -7.54
CA PRO A 69 -2.71 10.85 -6.11
C PRO A 69 -1.51 9.95 -5.81
N PHE A 70 -0.68 10.36 -4.87
CA PHE A 70 0.50 9.61 -4.44
C PHE A 70 0.28 8.97 -3.07
N ALA A 71 0.80 7.75 -2.89
CA ALA A 71 0.57 6.99 -1.67
C ALA A 71 1.88 6.61 -0.98
N GLY A 72 1.98 6.92 0.31
CA GLY A 72 3.09 6.47 1.17
C GLY A 72 4.42 7.18 0.92
N VAL A 73 4.41 8.37 0.32
CA VAL A 73 5.63 9.17 0.06
C VAL A 73 6.01 10.01 1.28
N PHE A 74 5.02 10.48 2.03
CA PHE A 74 5.20 11.36 3.18
C PHE A 74 4.91 10.65 4.48
N LYS A 75 5.42 11.24 5.57
CA LYS A 75 5.40 10.56 6.87
C LYS A 75 4.13 10.83 7.66
N THR A 76 3.69 9.83 8.41
CA THR A 76 2.68 9.93 9.46
C THR A 76 3.25 9.50 10.81
N PHE A 77 3.00 10.28 11.85
CA PHE A 77 3.43 9.95 13.22
C PHE A 77 2.24 9.74 14.14
N LEU A 78 2.28 8.65 14.92
CA LEU A 78 1.29 8.32 15.95
C LEU A 78 1.88 8.59 17.33
N LEU A 79 1.31 9.58 18.02
CA LEU A 79 1.77 10.04 19.33
C LEU A 79 0.90 9.44 20.44
N PRO A 80 1.49 8.80 21.47
CA PRO A 80 0.73 8.32 22.64
C PRO A 80 -0.06 9.40 23.37
N ASN A 81 0.43 10.65 23.35
CA ASN A 81 -0.21 11.83 23.92
C ASN A 81 -0.61 11.70 25.41
N ASN A 82 0.12 10.88 26.18
CA ASN A 82 -0.23 10.55 27.57
C ASN A 82 0.88 10.88 28.58
N ALA A 83 1.89 11.66 28.20
CA ALA A 83 2.88 12.17 29.14
C ALA A 83 2.20 13.07 30.20
N LYS A 84 2.61 12.93 31.46
CA LYS A 84 2.02 13.70 32.57
C LYS A 84 2.28 15.21 32.44
N ASP A 85 3.43 15.54 31.88
CA ASP A 85 3.82 16.92 31.61
C ASP A 85 3.23 17.39 30.27
N PHE A 86 2.47 18.49 30.33
CA PHE A 86 1.85 19.08 29.15
C PHE A 86 2.89 19.61 28.14
N ASP A 87 4.01 20.15 28.63
CA ASP A 87 5.05 20.70 27.76
C ASP A 87 5.76 19.59 26.97
N VAL A 88 5.89 18.39 27.55
CA VAL A 88 6.38 17.21 26.83
C VAL A 88 5.43 16.83 25.70
N ARG A 89 4.11 16.76 25.97
CA ARG A 89 3.10 16.45 24.95
C ARG A 89 3.11 17.49 23.82
N LEU A 90 3.20 18.77 24.17
CA LEU A 90 3.24 19.87 23.21
C LEU A 90 4.51 19.79 22.35
N LYS A 91 5.68 19.55 22.98
CA LYS A 91 6.95 19.40 22.28
C LYS A 91 6.88 18.25 21.27
N GLN A 92 6.38 17.08 21.67
CA GLN A 92 6.26 15.93 20.77
C GLN A 92 5.32 16.21 19.58
N LEU A 93 4.21 16.90 19.81
CA LEU A 93 3.31 17.32 18.74
C LEU A 93 4.00 18.28 17.76
N CYS A 94 4.74 19.27 18.28
CA CYS A 94 5.51 20.20 17.45
C CYS A 94 6.61 19.48 16.66
N ASP A 95 7.34 18.57 17.30
CA ASP A 95 8.40 17.80 16.67
C ASP A 95 7.84 16.90 15.56
N ALA A 96 6.69 16.24 15.79
CA ALA A 96 6.00 15.47 14.77
C ALA A 96 5.61 16.33 13.55
N ILE A 97 5.03 17.52 13.76
CA ILE A 97 4.67 18.45 12.67
C ILE A 97 5.91 18.83 11.85
N LYS A 98 7.01 19.17 12.51
CA LYS A 98 8.28 19.51 11.84
C LYS A 98 8.82 18.33 11.04
N LEU A 99 8.71 17.10 11.54
CA LEU A 99 9.14 15.90 10.83
C LEU A 99 8.24 15.55 9.66
N VAL A 100 6.93 15.84 9.73
CA VAL A 100 6.03 15.76 8.57
C VAL A 100 6.49 16.76 7.50
N TYR A 101 6.79 18.01 7.86
CA TYR A 101 7.36 18.99 6.92
C TYR A 101 8.71 18.54 6.33
N ALA A 102 9.57 17.94 7.16
CA ALA A 102 10.86 17.41 6.72
C ALA A 102 10.71 16.26 5.71
N SER A 103 9.59 15.54 5.75
CA SER A 103 9.38 14.37 4.89
C SER A 103 9.38 14.72 3.40
N ILE A 104 8.95 15.93 3.00
CA ILE A 104 9.02 16.40 1.60
C ILE A 104 10.45 16.36 1.05
N PHE A 105 11.42 16.67 1.90
CA PHE A 105 12.82 16.76 1.50
C PHE A 105 13.57 15.45 1.73
N SER A 106 12.87 14.37 2.08
CA SER A 106 13.46 13.03 2.23
C SER A 106 13.94 12.49 0.88
N GLN A 107 14.91 11.57 0.89
CA GLN A 107 15.41 10.97 -0.34
C GLN A 107 14.29 10.27 -1.13
N LEU A 108 13.39 9.56 -0.43
CA LEU A 108 12.25 8.89 -1.04
C LEU A 108 11.36 9.87 -1.81
N SER A 109 11.03 11.01 -1.20
CA SER A 109 10.20 12.04 -1.82
C SER A 109 10.91 12.73 -2.99
N ARG A 110 12.23 12.97 -2.90
CA ARG A 110 13.03 13.52 -4.01
C ARG A 110 13.07 12.58 -5.20
N ASP A 111 13.41 11.31 -4.96
CA ASP A 111 13.47 10.27 -6.00
C ASP A 111 12.14 10.14 -6.72
N TYR A 112 11.05 10.29 -5.96
CA TYR A 112 9.70 10.23 -6.47
C TYR A 112 9.33 11.46 -7.31
N ILE A 113 9.56 12.67 -6.80
CA ILE A 113 9.27 13.93 -7.51
C ILE A 113 10.10 14.04 -8.80
N GLU A 114 11.36 13.59 -8.78
CA GLU A 114 12.19 13.46 -9.98
C GLU A 114 11.59 12.50 -11.00
N ALA A 115 11.06 11.35 -10.57
CA ALA A 115 10.49 10.35 -11.47
C ALA A 115 9.26 10.88 -12.24
N VAL A 116 8.54 11.85 -11.69
CA VAL A 116 7.38 12.48 -12.34
C VAL A 116 7.68 13.81 -13.03
N ASN A 117 8.96 14.20 -13.13
CA ASN A 117 9.40 15.47 -13.74
C ASN A 117 8.76 16.74 -13.11
N TYR A 118 8.39 16.70 -11.83
CA TYR A 118 7.92 17.87 -11.09
C TYR A 118 9.04 18.56 -10.32
N LYS A 119 8.82 19.80 -9.89
CA LYS A 119 9.74 20.53 -9.01
C LYS A 119 9.29 20.43 -7.55
N ILE A 120 10.24 20.16 -6.66
CA ILE A 120 10.01 20.10 -5.21
C ILE A 120 9.48 21.44 -4.68
N ASP A 121 9.89 22.57 -5.28
CA ASP A 121 9.46 23.91 -4.87
C ASP A 121 7.97 24.20 -5.10
N GLU A 122 7.29 23.39 -5.90
CA GLU A 122 5.85 23.50 -6.14
C GLU A 122 5.02 22.74 -5.08
N GLU A 123 5.68 21.89 -4.28
CA GLU A 123 4.99 21.07 -3.29
C GLU A 123 4.70 21.85 -2.00
N LYS A 124 3.47 21.71 -1.51
CA LYS A 124 3.05 22.28 -0.22
C LYS A 124 2.50 21.18 0.68
N MET A 125 2.72 21.35 1.98
CA MET A 125 2.27 20.40 3.00
C MET A 125 1.30 21.05 3.97
N ALA A 126 0.08 20.50 4.03
CA ALA A 126 -0.79 20.63 5.18
C ALA A 126 -0.51 19.49 6.17
N VAL A 127 -0.86 19.70 7.44
CA VAL A 127 -0.77 18.66 8.47
C VAL A 127 -2.14 18.45 9.09
N VAL A 128 -2.62 17.21 9.05
CA VAL A 128 -3.89 16.83 9.65
C VAL A 128 -3.63 16.24 11.03
N LEU A 129 -4.26 16.83 12.05
CA LEU A 129 -4.25 16.32 13.42
C LEU A 129 -5.56 15.61 13.70
N GLN A 130 -5.51 14.31 14.01
CA GLN A 130 -6.70 13.51 14.29
C GLN A 130 -6.52 12.69 15.56
N GLU A 131 -7.58 12.52 16.35
CA GLU A 131 -7.57 11.50 17.40
C GLU A 131 -7.48 10.11 16.78
N VAL A 132 -6.62 9.26 17.33
CA VAL A 132 -6.52 7.87 16.92
C VAL A 132 -7.78 7.14 17.38
N VAL A 133 -8.39 6.38 16.46
CA VAL A 133 -9.52 5.52 16.78
C VAL A 133 -9.02 4.29 17.52
N GLY A 134 -9.60 4.00 18.69
CA GLY A 134 -9.26 2.81 19.45
C GLY A 134 -9.60 2.94 20.93
N ASN A 135 -9.20 1.90 21.67
CA ASN A 135 -9.37 1.81 23.12
C ASN A 135 -8.05 1.39 23.76
N ASN A 136 -7.88 1.72 25.04
CA ASN A 136 -6.73 1.31 25.83
C ASN A 136 -6.97 -0.10 26.40
N TYR A 137 -6.06 -1.02 26.08
CA TYR A 137 -5.98 -2.36 26.64
C TYR A 137 -4.59 -2.57 27.24
N ASP A 138 -4.50 -2.58 28.57
CA ASP A 138 -3.26 -2.83 29.33
C ASP A 138 -2.05 -1.99 28.86
N GLY A 139 -2.27 -0.73 28.50
CA GLY A 139 -1.22 0.19 28.04
C GLY A 139 -0.96 0.16 26.54
N TYR A 140 -1.81 -0.51 25.77
CA TYR A 140 -1.78 -0.52 24.30
C TYR A 140 -3.09 0.02 23.73
N PHE A 141 -2.99 0.99 22.82
CA PHE A 141 -4.16 1.67 22.24
C PHE A 141 -4.36 1.31 20.77
N TYR A 142 -5.49 0.68 20.45
CA TYR A 142 -5.80 0.24 19.09
C TYR A 142 -7.32 -0.01 18.89
N PRO A 143 -7.83 0.04 17.65
CA PRO A 143 -9.23 -0.28 17.37
C PRO A 143 -9.44 -1.80 17.22
N HIS A 144 -10.69 -2.23 17.34
CA HIS A 144 -11.05 -3.63 17.13
C HIS A 144 -10.78 -4.07 15.69
N ILE A 145 -11.06 -3.19 14.72
CA ILE A 145 -10.86 -3.44 13.30
C ILE A 145 -10.34 -2.16 12.65
N SER A 146 -9.40 -2.31 11.73
CA SER A 146 -9.06 -1.31 10.74
C SER A 146 -9.01 -1.94 9.37
N GLY A 147 -9.18 -1.15 8.33
CA GLY A 147 -9.17 -1.67 6.98
C GLY A 147 -9.16 -0.63 5.89
N VAL A 148 -9.00 -1.14 4.68
CA VAL A 148 -9.05 -0.40 3.43
C VAL A 148 -10.12 -1.05 2.55
N ALA A 149 -10.94 -0.25 1.89
CA ALA A 149 -11.94 -0.74 0.95
C ALA A 149 -11.90 0.04 -0.34
N GLN A 150 -11.95 -0.67 -1.46
CA GLN A 150 -11.88 -0.14 -2.82
C GLN A 150 -13.21 -0.39 -3.51
N SER A 151 -13.74 0.61 -4.23
CA SER A 151 -14.96 0.47 -5.03
C SER A 151 -14.73 -0.25 -6.36
N PHE A 152 -13.48 -0.60 -6.66
CA PHE A 152 -13.10 -1.42 -7.79
C PHE A 152 -12.18 -2.56 -7.35
N ASN A 153 -12.54 -3.78 -7.71
CA ASN A 153 -11.79 -4.99 -7.42
C ASN A 153 -11.06 -5.46 -8.68
N PHE A 154 -9.74 -5.32 -8.69
CA PHE A 154 -8.89 -5.74 -9.80
C PHE A 154 -8.75 -7.27 -9.92
N TYR A 155 -8.99 -8.02 -8.83
CA TYR A 155 -8.94 -9.48 -8.80
C TYR A 155 -10.24 -10.06 -8.23
N PRO A 156 -11.35 -9.97 -8.96
CA PRO A 156 -12.59 -10.63 -8.56
C PRO A 156 -12.41 -12.15 -8.65
N VAL A 157 -13.06 -12.86 -7.74
CA VAL A 157 -13.05 -14.32 -7.69
C VAL A 157 -14.45 -14.86 -7.94
N SER A 158 -14.55 -16.03 -8.58
CA SER A 158 -15.83 -16.66 -8.91
C SER A 158 -16.73 -15.74 -9.75
N HIS A 159 -17.95 -15.43 -9.27
CA HIS A 159 -18.97 -14.63 -9.94
C HIS A 159 -18.94 -13.14 -9.56
N MET A 160 -17.95 -12.71 -8.75
CA MET A 160 -17.78 -11.30 -8.39
C MET A 160 -17.43 -10.46 -9.63
N LYS A 161 -17.90 -9.22 -9.65
CA LYS A 161 -17.58 -8.23 -10.67
C LYS A 161 -16.57 -7.21 -10.14
N PRO A 162 -15.71 -6.64 -10.99
CA PRO A 162 -14.80 -5.58 -10.57
C PRO A 162 -15.50 -4.41 -9.89
N GLU A 163 -16.66 -3.98 -10.41
CA GLU A 163 -17.38 -2.80 -9.93
C GLU A 163 -18.08 -3.00 -8.57
N GLU A 164 -18.07 -4.23 -8.03
CA GLU A 164 -18.62 -4.58 -6.72
C GLU A 164 -17.62 -4.35 -5.58
N GLY A 165 -16.38 -3.96 -5.90
CA GLY A 165 -15.37 -3.57 -4.93
C GLY A 165 -14.83 -4.71 -4.06
N VAL A 166 -13.94 -4.35 -3.15
CA VAL A 166 -13.26 -5.28 -2.24
C VAL A 166 -12.84 -4.56 -0.97
N ALA A 167 -12.84 -5.26 0.17
CA ALA A 167 -12.35 -4.75 1.44
C ALA A 167 -11.28 -5.68 2.00
N ILE A 168 -10.29 -5.08 2.66
CA ILE A 168 -9.23 -5.75 3.41
C ILE A 168 -9.30 -5.22 4.84
N ALA A 169 -9.38 -6.11 5.82
CA ALA A 169 -9.50 -5.76 7.23
C ALA A 169 -8.51 -6.54 8.09
N ALA A 170 -8.04 -5.90 9.15
CA ALA A 170 -7.16 -6.45 10.16
C ALA A 170 -7.58 -6.01 11.56
N LEU A 171 -7.13 -6.77 12.57
CA LEU A 171 -7.12 -6.34 13.95
C LEU A 171 -6.03 -5.27 14.14
N GLY A 172 -6.28 -4.28 15.00
CA GLY A 172 -5.28 -3.26 15.35
C GLY A 172 -5.30 -2.06 14.41
N LEU A 173 -4.22 -1.27 14.41
CA LEU A 173 -4.12 -0.03 13.64
C LEU A 173 -4.03 -0.29 12.12
N GLY A 174 -4.59 0.64 11.34
CA GLY A 174 -4.69 0.56 9.88
C GLY A 174 -3.35 0.46 9.14
N GLN A 175 -2.26 0.93 9.76
CA GLN A 175 -0.89 0.77 9.26
C GLN A 175 -0.60 -0.67 8.83
N TYR A 176 -1.16 -1.66 9.55
CA TYR A 176 -0.98 -3.07 9.22
C TYR A 176 -1.50 -3.43 7.82
N VAL A 177 -2.67 -2.92 7.43
CA VAL A 177 -3.24 -3.19 6.10
C VAL A 177 -2.51 -2.40 5.03
N VAL A 178 -2.17 -1.14 5.32
CA VAL A 178 -1.47 -0.22 4.41
C VAL A 178 -0.06 -0.70 4.07
N ASP A 179 0.64 -1.30 5.03
CA ASP A 179 1.96 -1.92 4.83
C ASP A 179 1.90 -3.23 4.01
N GLY A 180 0.70 -3.69 3.64
CA GLY A 180 0.50 -4.91 2.86
C GLY A 180 0.76 -6.20 3.65
N GLU A 181 0.59 -6.17 4.98
CA GLU A 181 0.73 -7.35 5.83
C GLU A 181 -0.45 -8.35 5.65
N LYS A 182 -0.36 -9.50 6.32
CA LYS A 182 -1.36 -10.58 6.24
C LYS A 182 -2.71 -10.19 6.84
N ALA A 183 -3.61 -9.67 6.01
CA ALA A 183 -4.95 -9.23 6.41
C ALA A 183 -6.08 -9.98 5.68
N PHE A 184 -7.29 -9.94 6.24
CA PHE A 184 -8.43 -10.68 5.69
C PHE A 184 -9.14 -9.90 4.59
N ARG A 185 -9.27 -10.52 3.42
CA ARG A 185 -9.91 -9.94 2.24
C ARG A 185 -11.33 -10.48 2.06
N PHE A 186 -12.30 -9.60 1.84
CA PHE A 186 -13.71 -9.98 1.63
C PHE A 186 -14.42 -9.05 0.66
N SER A 187 -15.58 -9.50 0.16
CA SER A 187 -16.44 -8.69 -0.70
C SER A 187 -17.49 -7.99 0.15
N PRO A 188 -17.63 -6.66 0.07
CA PRO A 188 -18.73 -5.95 0.73
C PRO A 188 -20.12 -6.42 0.25
N ILE A 189 -20.24 -6.84 -1.01
CA ILE A 189 -21.49 -7.36 -1.61
C ILE A 189 -21.75 -8.82 -1.24
N TYR A 190 -20.70 -9.66 -1.21
CA TYR A 190 -20.80 -11.09 -0.85
C TYR A 190 -19.95 -11.43 0.38
N PRO A 191 -20.25 -10.87 1.57
CA PRO A 191 -19.39 -11.01 2.76
C PRO A 191 -19.36 -12.43 3.33
N LYS A 192 -20.31 -13.29 2.92
CA LYS A 192 -20.39 -14.69 3.37
C LYS A 192 -19.49 -15.64 2.56
N THR A 193 -19.04 -15.20 1.39
CA THR A 193 -18.25 -16.02 0.47
C THR A 193 -16.77 -15.89 0.79
N ASP A 194 -16.15 -16.99 1.20
CA ASP A 194 -14.70 -17.03 1.40
C ASP A 194 -13.99 -16.98 0.03
N MET A 195 -12.98 -16.11 -0.11
CA MET A 195 -12.27 -15.91 -1.38
C MET A 195 -11.16 -16.95 -1.63
N VAL A 196 -10.74 -17.66 -0.59
CA VAL A 196 -9.63 -18.64 -0.62
C VAL A 196 -10.01 -19.88 0.20
N THR A 197 -9.22 -20.96 0.08
CA THR A 197 -9.51 -22.21 0.79
C THR A 197 -9.28 -22.07 2.31
N PRO A 198 -9.87 -22.93 3.16
CA PRO A 198 -9.63 -22.92 4.61
C PRO A 198 -8.16 -23.00 5.02
N LYS A 199 -7.37 -23.82 4.30
CA LYS A 199 -5.92 -23.95 4.54
C LYS A 199 -5.16 -22.67 4.18
N ASP A 200 -5.54 -22.02 3.08
CA ASP A 200 -4.95 -20.74 2.68
C ASP A 200 -5.34 -19.63 3.65
N LEU A 201 -6.58 -19.63 4.18
CA LEU A 201 -7.00 -18.71 5.23
C LEU A 201 -6.12 -18.83 6.48
N LEU A 202 -5.79 -20.05 6.91
CA LEU A 202 -4.91 -20.26 8.06
C LEU A 202 -3.49 -19.75 7.77
N LYS A 203 -2.92 -20.10 6.62
CA LYS A 203 -1.55 -19.72 6.23
C LYS A 203 -1.36 -18.20 6.12
N ASN A 204 -2.40 -17.53 5.63
CA ASN A 204 -2.41 -16.08 5.38
C ASN A 204 -3.17 -15.30 6.47
N SER A 205 -3.49 -15.93 7.60
CA SER A 205 -4.10 -15.24 8.74
C SER A 205 -3.09 -14.32 9.41
N GLN A 206 -3.60 -13.21 9.92
CA GLN A 206 -2.89 -12.29 10.79
C GLN A 206 -2.38 -13.00 12.04
N SER A 207 -1.08 -12.83 12.35
CA SER A 207 -0.42 -13.33 13.57
C SER A 207 0.00 -12.21 14.52
N GLU A 208 0.12 -10.98 14.01
CA GLU A 208 0.56 -9.80 14.73
C GLU A 208 -0.28 -8.59 14.33
N PHE A 209 -0.28 -7.52 15.14
CA PHE A 209 -0.98 -6.27 14.86
C PHE A 209 -0.24 -5.08 15.45
N TYR A 210 -0.49 -3.88 14.91
CA TYR A 210 0.06 -2.64 15.46
C TYR A 210 -0.88 -2.01 16.48
N ALA A 211 -0.30 -1.47 17.55
CA ALA A 211 -0.96 -0.64 18.55
C ALA A 211 -0.07 0.56 18.95
N VAL A 212 -0.68 1.64 19.42
CA VAL A 212 0.08 2.74 20.03
C VAL A 212 0.50 2.31 21.43
N ASN A 213 1.79 2.42 21.74
CA ASN A 213 2.31 2.05 23.05
C ASN A 213 2.16 3.22 24.04
N LEU A 214 1.19 3.10 24.96
CA LEU A 214 0.97 4.08 26.02
C LEU A 214 1.95 3.93 27.20
N ASN A 215 2.65 2.80 27.30
CA ASN A 215 3.69 2.60 28.32
C ASN A 215 4.97 3.40 28.02
N LYS A 216 5.10 3.94 26.80
CA LYS A 216 6.17 4.86 26.37
C LYS A 216 5.62 6.28 26.17
N PRO A 217 5.40 7.06 27.24
CA PRO A 217 4.82 8.40 27.11
C PRO A 217 5.70 9.38 26.33
N THR A 218 7.01 9.15 26.36
CA THR A 218 7.99 9.89 25.54
C THR A 218 8.51 8.96 24.45
N VAL A 219 8.43 9.40 23.20
CA VAL A 219 8.87 8.66 22.01
C VAL A 219 9.95 9.46 21.29
N ASP A 220 10.97 8.77 20.77
CA ASP A 220 11.96 9.39 19.89
C ASP A 220 11.48 9.28 18.44
N LEU A 221 10.95 10.39 17.91
CA LEU A 221 10.38 10.44 16.57
C LEU A 221 11.44 10.29 15.45
N LEU A 222 12.73 10.38 15.78
CA LEU A 222 13.81 10.12 14.82
C LEU A 222 13.94 8.62 14.50
N GLU A 223 13.40 7.72 15.34
CA GLU A 223 13.32 6.28 15.06
C GLU A 223 12.36 5.97 13.89
N GLY A 224 11.51 6.93 13.50
CA GLY A 224 10.61 6.83 12.36
C GLY A 224 9.13 6.76 12.74
N GLU A 225 8.30 6.36 11.78
CA GLU A 225 6.82 6.34 11.92
C GLU A 225 6.34 5.34 12.98
N THR A 226 7.14 4.30 13.22
CA THR A 226 6.87 3.26 14.20
C THR A 226 7.33 3.63 15.62
N ALA A 227 7.92 4.80 15.84
CA ALA A 227 8.47 5.20 17.15
C ALA A 227 7.44 5.12 18.30
N GLY A 228 6.18 5.49 18.02
CA GLY A 228 5.08 5.40 18.96
C GLY A 228 4.29 4.09 18.91
N LEU A 229 4.70 3.15 18.05
CA LEU A 229 3.98 1.92 17.77
C LEU A 229 4.68 0.70 18.37
N GLU A 230 3.88 -0.33 18.63
CA GLU A 230 4.38 -1.65 18.97
C GLU A 230 3.65 -2.71 18.16
N LYS A 231 4.41 -3.66 17.63
CA LYS A 231 3.87 -4.83 16.94
C LYS A 231 3.66 -5.93 17.97
N LEU A 232 2.41 -6.33 18.17
CA LEU A 232 1.97 -7.27 19.21
C LEU A 232 1.46 -8.56 18.58
N SER A 233 1.67 -9.70 19.24
CA SER A 233 1.07 -10.96 18.79
C SER A 233 -0.42 -11.03 19.11
N ILE A 234 -1.16 -11.82 18.33
CA ILE A 234 -2.60 -12.06 18.57
C ILE A 234 -2.91 -12.64 19.95
N ASP A 235 -1.94 -13.30 20.60
CA ASP A 235 -2.10 -13.80 21.98
C ASP A 235 -2.29 -12.68 23.00
N ILE A 236 -1.68 -11.51 22.75
CA ILE A 236 -1.90 -10.31 23.58
C ILE A 236 -3.34 -9.82 23.41
N ALA A 237 -3.85 -9.74 22.18
CA ALA A 237 -5.26 -9.40 21.93
C ALA A 237 -6.24 -10.41 22.55
N ARG A 238 -5.86 -11.69 22.63
CA ARG A 238 -6.64 -12.71 23.33
C ARG A 238 -6.78 -12.39 24.83
N LYS A 239 -5.69 -11.93 25.48
CA LYS A 239 -5.72 -11.48 26.89
C LYS A 239 -6.57 -10.23 27.06
N HIS A 240 -6.52 -9.31 26.09
CA HIS A 240 -7.35 -8.11 26.03
C HIS A 240 -8.86 -8.39 25.79
N LYS A 241 -9.23 -9.65 25.49
CA LYS A 241 -10.62 -10.09 25.19
C LYS A 241 -11.25 -9.41 23.97
N THR A 242 -10.44 -8.88 23.04
CA THR A 242 -10.93 -8.19 21.83
C THR A 242 -11.25 -9.13 20.67
N LEU A 243 -10.78 -10.39 20.74
CA LEU A 243 -10.86 -11.34 19.61
C LEU A 243 -12.22 -12.00 19.39
N GLN A 244 -13.15 -11.94 20.35
CA GLN A 244 -14.37 -12.78 20.37
C GLN A 244 -15.17 -12.75 19.06
N HIS A 245 -15.27 -11.59 18.40
CA HIS A 245 -16.01 -11.42 17.14
C HIS A 245 -15.14 -11.38 15.89
N LEU A 246 -13.81 -11.45 16.05
CA LEU A 246 -12.83 -11.24 14.99
C LEU A 246 -12.24 -12.54 14.46
N VAL A 247 -12.29 -13.61 15.24
CA VAL A 247 -11.59 -14.86 14.95
C VAL A 247 -12.50 -16.06 14.74
N SER A 248 -11.97 -17.07 14.08
CA SER A 248 -12.46 -18.43 14.04
C SER A 248 -11.35 -19.41 14.42
N VAL A 249 -11.72 -20.62 14.83
CA VAL A 249 -10.80 -21.72 15.14
C VAL A 249 -10.80 -22.71 13.98
N PHE A 250 -9.62 -23.05 13.49
CA PHE A 250 -9.43 -24.12 12.51
C PHE A 250 -9.31 -25.47 13.21
N ASP A 251 -10.01 -26.47 12.68
CA ASP A 251 -9.93 -27.87 13.08
C ASP A 251 -9.19 -28.66 11.98
N PRO A 252 -7.91 -29.03 12.20
CA PRO A 252 -7.11 -29.73 11.20
C PRO A 252 -7.61 -31.14 10.87
N ASP A 253 -8.29 -31.79 11.82
CA ASP A 253 -8.72 -33.18 11.67
C ASP A 253 -9.93 -33.29 10.73
N ASN A 254 -10.79 -32.26 10.76
CA ASN A 254 -12.01 -32.20 9.97
C ASN A 254 -11.98 -31.19 8.82
N ASP A 255 -10.89 -30.42 8.67
CA ASP A 255 -10.74 -29.30 7.72
C ASP A 255 -11.90 -28.29 7.83
N THR A 256 -12.36 -28.02 9.06
CA THR A 256 -13.49 -27.13 9.34
C THR A 256 -13.07 -25.87 10.10
N ILE A 257 -13.83 -24.79 9.90
CA ILE A 257 -13.63 -23.50 10.59
C ILE A 257 -14.85 -23.23 11.47
N THR A 258 -14.63 -23.05 12.76
CA THR A 258 -15.68 -22.73 13.74
C THR A 258 -15.53 -21.28 14.21
N PRO A 259 -16.51 -20.38 14.00
CA PRO A 259 -16.47 -19.00 14.48
C PRO A 259 -16.30 -18.86 15.99
N GLY A 260 -15.56 -17.81 16.41
CA GLY A 260 -15.33 -17.48 17.81
C GLY A 260 -14.17 -18.25 18.45
N LEU A 261 -14.22 -18.38 19.77
CA LEU A 261 -13.16 -18.97 20.61
C LEU A 261 -13.64 -20.19 21.42
N SER A 262 -14.76 -20.80 21.04
CA SER A 262 -15.39 -21.90 21.78
C SER A 262 -14.61 -23.21 21.69
N LYS A 263 -13.88 -23.44 20.59
CA LYS A 263 -13.01 -24.59 20.38
C LYS A 263 -11.55 -24.25 20.66
N ARG A 264 -10.71 -25.28 20.80
CA ARG A 264 -9.25 -25.16 20.82
C ARG A 264 -8.68 -25.50 19.44
N GLY A 265 -7.70 -24.73 18.99
CA GLY A 265 -7.04 -24.93 17.71
C GLY A 265 -6.36 -23.65 17.22
N PRO A 266 -5.70 -23.70 16.05
CA PRO A 266 -5.14 -22.52 15.41
C PRO A 266 -6.20 -21.44 15.14
N LEU A 267 -5.84 -20.18 15.37
CA LEU A 267 -6.74 -19.04 15.18
C LEU A 267 -6.62 -18.49 13.75
N ILE A 268 -7.76 -18.14 13.17
CA ILE A 268 -7.88 -17.44 11.90
C ILE A 268 -8.60 -16.12 12.15
N ILE A 269 -7.98 -14.99 11.82
CA ILE A 269 -8.65 -13.68 11.82
C ILE A 269 -9.44 -13.56 10.50
N ASN A 270 -10.77 -13.71 10.59
CA ASN A 270 -11.68 -13.70 9.44
C ASN A 270 -13.01 -12.97 9.69
N PHE A 271 -13.18 -12.39 10.88
CA PHE A 271 -14.35 -11.59 11.23
C PHE A 271 -15.69 -12.32 11.03
N ALA A 272 -15.71 -13.66 11.18
CA ALA A 272 -16.86 -14.48 10.79
C ALA A 272 -18.17 -14.06 11.48
N ASN A 273 -18.13 -13.71 12.78
CA ASN A 273 -19.32 -13.23 13.50
C ASN A 273 -19.91 -11.95 12.88
N ILE A 274 -19.06 -11.10 12.31
CA ILE A 274 -19.47 -9.84 11.67
C ILE A 274 -19.93 -10.10 10.24
N LEU A 275 -19.13 -10.79 9.43
CA LEU A 275 -19.37 -10.94 7.99
C LEU A 275 -20.40 -12.02 7.65
N LYS A 276 -20.43 -13.12 8.42
CA LYS A 276 -21.34 -14.26 8.18
C LYS A 276 -22.63 -14.15 8.97
N TYR A 277 -22.56 -13.65 10.19
CA TYR A 277 -23.69 -13.60 11.13
C TYR A 277 -24.19 -12.18 11.45
N ASN A 278 -23.65 -11.16 10.78
CA ASN A 278 -24.12 -9.77 10.87
C ASN A 278 -24.15 -9.20 12.30
N TYR A 279 -23.14 -9.51 13.13
CA TYR A 279 -23.00 -8.93 14.48
C TYR A 279 -23.03 -7.39 14.46
N ILE A 280 -22.43 -6.81 13.42
CA ILE A 280 -22.60 -5.41 13.02
C ILE A 280 -22.72 -5.36 11.49
N PRO A 281 -23.39 -4.36 10.90
CA PRO A 281 -23.61 -4.26 9.45
C PRO A 281 -22.37 -3.75 8.69
N LEU A 282 -21.15 -4.19 9.04
CA LEU A 282 -19.90 -3.63 8.52
C LEU A 282 -19.81 -3.68 6.99
N ALA A 283 -20.11 -4.83 6.37
CA ALA A 283 -20.03 -5.00 4.93
C ALA A 283 -21.02 -4.07 4.19
N GLN A 284 -22.23 -3.90 4.75
CA GLN A 284 -23.23 -2.98 4.22
C GLN A 284 -22.79 -1.52 4.38
N SER A 285 -22.27 -1.13 5.54
CA SER A 285 -21.74 0.22 5.78
C SER A 285 -20.63 0.56 4.79
N ILE A 286 -19.68 -0.35 4.57
CA ILE A 286 -18.61 -0.17 3.57
C ILE A 286 -19.20 -0.02 2.16
N SER A 287 -20.14 -0.88 1.77
CA SER A 287 -20.76 -0.80 0.44
C SER A 287 -21.48 0.53 0.21
N VAL A 288 -22.23 1.02 1.20
CA VAL A 288 -22.91 2.32 1.12
C VAL A 288 -21.89 3.45 1.01
N MET A 289 -20.85 3.46 1.86
CA MET A 289 -19.82 4.49 1.84
C MET A 289 -19.08 4.53 0.50
N LEU A 290 -18.68 3.36 -0.03
CA LEU A 290 -18.02 3.28 -1.33
C LEU A 290 -18.90 3.84 -2.46
N ASN A 291 -20.20 3.55 -2.45
CA ASN A 291 -21.12 4.06 -3.48
C ASN A 291 -21.29 5.58 -3.39
N VAL A 292 -21.53 6.11 -2.19
CA VAL A 292 -21.69 7.56 -1.97
C VAL A 292 -20.42 8.32 -2.38
N VAL A 293 -19.25 7.83 -1.96
CA VAL A 293 -17.97 8.49 -2.24
C VAL A 293 -17.60 8.37 -3.72
N LYS A 294 -17.85 7.22 -4.36
CA LYS A 294 -17.68 7.02 -5.80
C LYS A 294 -18.54 7.98 -6.62
N GLU A 295 -19.81 8.13 -6.24
CA GLU A 295 -20.75 9.04 -6.91
C GLU A 295 -20.32 10.51 -6.75
N ALA A 296 -19.92 10.90 -5.53
CA ALA A 296 -19.45 12.26 -5.26
C ALA A 296 -18.15 12.62 -5.99
N MET A 297 -17.23 11.65 -6.13
CA MET A 297 -15.94 11.86 -6.80
C MET A 297 -15.98 11.68 -8.32
N GLY A 298 -17.02 11.03 -8.86
CA GLY A 298 -17.14 10.74 -10.29
C GLY A 298 -16.10 9.71 -10.81
N ALA A 299 -15.40 9.02 -9.92
CA ALA A 299 -14.37 8.04 -10.21
C ALA A 299 -14.43 6.88 -9.20
N PRO A 300 -13.84 5.72 -9.51
CA PRO A 300 -13.56 4.69 -8.51
C PRO A 300 -12.75 5.27 -7.35
N VAL A 301 -12.92 4.72 -6.15
CA VAL A 301 -12.40 5.30 -4.89
C VAL A 301 -11.96 4.21 -3.94
N GLU A 302 -11.07 4.59 -3.05
CA GLU A 302 -10.66 3.85 -1.88
C GLU A 302 -11.04 4.63 -0.62
N ILE A 303 -11.42 3.90 0.42
CA ILE A 303 -11.63 4.44 1.75
C ILE A 303 -10.78 3.68 2.78
N GLU A 304 -10.20 4.41 3.72
CA GLU A 304 -9.60 3.85 4.93
C GLU A 304 -10.60 3.99 6.07
N PHE A 305 -10.76 2.94 6.88
CA PHE A 305 -11.73 2.92 7.95
C PHE A 305 -11.20 2.24 9.22
N ALA A 306 -11.83 2.58 10.35
CA ALA A 306 -11.68 1.87 11.61
C ALA A 306 -13.03 1.59 12.25
N VAL A 307 -13.11 0.53 13.04
CA VAL A 307 -14.33 0.12 13.75
C VAL A 307 -14.02 -0.03 15.22
N ASP A 308 -14.86 0.60 16.03
CA ASP A 308 -14.96 0.32 17.44
C ASP A 308 -16.20 -0.53 17.73
N LEU A 309 -15.99 -1.76 18.22
CA LEU A 309 -17.06 -2.67 18.59
C LEU A 309 -17.67 -2.37 19.96
N ASN A 310 -17.07 -1.45 20.74
CA ASN A 310 -17.70 -0.97 21.97
C ASN A 310 -19.03 -0.31 21.61
N LYS A 311 -20.11 -0.83 22.21
CA LYS A 311 -21.45 -0.35 21.94
C LYS A 311 -21.70 0.96 22.66
N ASP A 312 -22.28 1.91 21.97
CA ASP A 312 -22.76 3.15 22.57
C ASP A 312 -24.05 2.92 23.39
N ASN A 313 -24.63 4.01 23.89
CA ASN A 313 -25.87 3.96 24.68
C ASN A 313 -27.08 3.41 23.89
N GLN A 314 -27.01 3.35 22.56
CA GLN A 314 -28.05 2.81 21.69
C GLN A 314 -27.78 1.34 21.29
N GLY A 315 -26.66 0.76 21.75
CA GLY A 315 -26.27 -0.60 21.39
C GLY A 315 -25.57 -0.68 20.04
N GLU A 316 -25.14 0.44 19.46
CA GLU A 316 -24.53 0.53 18.13
C GLU A 316 -23.00 0.59 18.21
N ALA A 317 -22.34 -0.03 17.24
CA ALA A 317 -20.88 0.04 17.11
C ALA A 317 -20.51 1.25 16.24
N SER A 318 -19.33 1.81 16.45
CA SER A 318 -18.89 3.00 15.72
C SER A 318 -18.06 2.64 14.49
N PHE A 319 -18.41 3.21 13.34
CA PHE A 319 -17.65 3.15 12.10
C PHE A 319 -17.02 4.53 11.85
N TYR A 320 -15.69 4.55 11.70
CA TYR A 320 -14.92 5.77 11.45
C TYR A 320 -14.37 5.73 10.03
N LEU A 321 -14.79 6.71 9.22
CA LEU A 321 -14.17 6.98 7.93
C LEU A 321 -12.92 7.85 8.17
N LEU A 322 -11.74 7.33 7.80
CA LEU A 322 -10.46 7.95 8.13
C LEU A 322 -9.90 8.74 6.95
N GLN A 323 -9.92 8.15 5.76
CA GLN A 323 -9.41 8.77 4.54
C GLN A 323 -10.22 8.31 3.33
N ILE A 324 -10.30 9.17 2.31
CA ILE A 324 -10.86 8.88 1.00
C ILE A 324 -9.77 9.18 -0.02
N LYS A 325 -9.60 8.31 -1.02
CA LYS A 325 -8.69 8.51 -2.15
C LYS A 325 -9.39 8.14 -3.46
N PRO A 326 -9.24 8.91 -4.54
CA PRO A 326 -9.65 8.45 -5.87
C PRO A 326 -8.71 7.33 -6.34
N LEU A 327 -9.27 6.36 -7.05
CA LEU A 327 -8.52 5.33 -7.78
C LEU A 327 -8.49 5.74 -9.25
N LEU A 328 -7.30 6.02 -9.77
CA LEU A 328 -7.13 6.30 -11.19
C LEU A 328 -7.40 5.04 -12.01
N ILE A 329 -8.48 5.02 -12.78
CA ILE A 329 -8.71 4.01 -13.79
C ILE A 329 -8.80 4.74 -15.11
N ASN A 330 -7.80 4.56 -15.98
CA ASN A 330 -7.83 5.15 -17.33
C ASN A 330 -8.92 4.46 -18.16
N PRO A 331 -10.03 5.15 -18.50
CA PRO A 331 -11.19 4.52 -19.12
C PRO A 331 -11.24 4.72 -20.64
N GLU A 332 -10.13 5.02 -21.32
CA GLU A 332 -10.14 5.15 -22.78
C GLU A 332 -10.70 3.88 -23.44
N ASP A 333 -11.48 4.02 -24.50
CA ASP A 333 -12.07 2.89 -25.22
C ASP A 333 -11.03 2.21 -26.13
N TYR A 334 -9.95 1.67 -25.54
CA TYR A 334 -8.98 0.89 -26.30
C TYR A 334 -9.44 -0.57 -26.37
N LYS A 335 -9.94 -0.97 -27.53
CA LYS A 335 -10.38 -2.35 -27.77
C LYS A 335 -9.33 -3.11 -28.55
N ILE A 336 -8.87 -4.21 -27.97
CA ILE A 336 -8.04 -5.18 -28.71
C ILE A 336 -8.96 -5.99 -29.63
N ASN A 337 -8.60 -6.02 -30.91
CA ASN A 337 -9.28 -6.83 -31.91
C ASN A 337 -8.71 -8.24 -31.92
N ASP A 338 -9.38 -9.15 -31.22
CA ASP A 338 -8.94 -10.53 -31.00
C ASP A 338 -8.76 -11.31 -32.31
N ASP A 339 -9.52 -10.94 -33.35
CA ASP A 339 -9.50 -11.62 -34.65
C ASP A 339 -8.21 -11.40 -35.45
N LEU A 340 -7.40 -10.40 -35.07
CA LEU A 340 -6.14 -10.06 -35.72
C LEU A 340 -4.90 -10.59 -34.97
N LEU A 341 -5.09 -11.28 -33.84
CA LEU A 341 -3.99 -11.76 -33.00
C LEU A 341 -3.46 -13.13 -33.45
N THR A 342 -2.40 -13.14 -34.26
CA THR A 342 -1.62 -14.36 -34.50
C THR A 342 -0.67 -14.65 -33.34
N LYS A 343 -0.83 -15.79 -32.66
CA LYS A 343 0.07 -16.27 -31.59
C LYS A 343 1.56 -16.23 -31.98
N LYS A 344 1.88 -16.35 -33.27
CA LYS A 344 3.25 -16.40 -33.78
C LYS A 344 4.01 -15.09 -33.59
N ASP A 345 3.31 -13.96 -33.55
CA ASP A 345 3.93 -12.63 -33.49
C ASP A 345 3.98 -12.07 -32.07
N LEU A 346 3.24 -12.69 -31.14
CA LEU A 346 3.15 -12.24 -29.75
C LEU A 346 4.32 -12.70 -28.89
N LEU A 347 4.86 -11.78 -28.09
CA LEU A 347 5.80 -12.05 -27.01
C LEU A 347 5.08 -12.47 -25.73
N LEU A 348 3.94 -11.83 -25.44
CA LEU A 348 3.17 -12.02 -24.21
C LEU A 348 1.67 -11.85 -24.48
N PHE A 349 0.87 -12.69 -23.84
CA PHE A 349 -0.57 -12.53 -23.71
C PHE A 349 -0.98 -12.69 -22.25
N ALA A 350 -1.82 -11.78 -21.75
CA ALA A 350 -2.36 -11.83 -20.39
C ALA A 350 -3.88 -11.61 -20.38
N GLU A 351 -4.62 -12.46 -19.67
CA GLU A 351 -6.07 -12.33 -19.43
C GLU A 351 -6.42 -11.53 -18.15
N LYS A 352 -5.39 -11.10 -17.42
CA LYS A 352 -5.48 -10.30 -16.19
C LYS A 352 -4.52 -9.12 -16.29
N SER A 353 -4.87 -8.14 -17.10
CA SER A 353 -4.10 -6.89 -17.25
C SER A 353 -4.80 -5.71 -16.60
N LEU A 354 -3.97 -4.81 -16.07
CA LEU A 354 -4.32 -3.47 -15.64
C LEU A 354 -3.59 -2.46 -16.51
N GLY A 355 -4.17 -1.27 -16.61
CA GLY A 355 -3.80 -0.28 -17.62
C GLY A 355 -4.69 -0.39 -18.84
N ASN A 356 -4.60 0.62 -19.69
CA ASN A 356 -5.45 0.75 -20.85
C ASN A 356 -4.75 1.62 -21.90
N GLY A 357 -4.94 1.29 -23.18
CA GLY A 357 -4.33 2.02 -24.29
C GLY A 357 -3.19 1.27 -24.98
N LYS A 358 -2.37 2.02 -25.72
CA LYS A 358 -1.25 1.50 -26.51
C LYS A 358 0.05 2.20 -26.08
N ILE A 359 1.11 1.43 -25.88
CA ILE A 359 2.47 1.92 -25.65
C ILE A 359 3.36 1.37 -26.78
N ASP A 360 4.00 2.26 -27.54
CA ASP A 360 4.90 1.91 -28.64
C ASP A 360 6.28 2.59 -28.56
N THR A 361 6.68 2.98 -27.34
CA THR A 361 7.93 3.68 -27.05
C THR A 361 9.02 2.79 -26.43
N ILE A 362 8.65 1.64 -25.85
CA ILE A 362 9.54 0.80 -25.03
C ILE A 362 10.50 0.01 -25.92
N LYS A 363 11.82 0.16 -25.71
CA LYS A 363 12.87 -0.61 -26.42
C LYS A 363 13.66 -1.54 -25.50
N ASP A 364 13.58 -1.35 -24.20
CA ASP A 364 14.36 -2.07 -23.22
C ASP A 364 13.46 -3.04 -22.46
N ILE A 365 13.93 -4.28 -22.28
CA ILE A 365 13.25 -5.30 -21.48
C ILE A 365 14.20 -5.74 -20.37
N ILE A 366 13.73 -5.70 -19.14
CA ILE A 366 14.41 -6.30 -18.00
C ILE A 366 13.57 -7.49 -17.55
N PHE A 367 14.18 -8.66 -17.45
CA PHE A 367 13.52 -9.81 -16.89
C PHE A 367 14.42 -10.63 -15.96
N VAL A 368 13.80 -11.26 -14.97
CA VAL A 368 14.47 -12.22 -14.08
C VAL A 368 14.64 -13.54 -14.83
N ASP A 369 15.87 -14.04 -14.90
CA ASP A 369 16.20 -15.32 -15.54
C ASP A 369 15.59 -16.48 -14.76
N ILE A 370 14.51 -17.08 -15.29
CA ILE A 370 13.80 -18.17 -14.60
C ILE A 370 14.71 -19.36 -14.31
N ASN A 371 15.67 -19.64 -15.20
CA ASN A 371 16.58 -20.78 -15.03
C ASN A 371 17.53 -20.62 -13.84
N LYS A 372 17.72 -19.38 -13.37
CA LYS A 372 18.56 -19.05 -12.22
C LYS A 372 17.78 -18.54 -11.02
N PHE A 373 16.45 -18.45 -11.14
CA PHE A 373 15.63 -17.88 -10.09
C PHE A 373 15.70 -18.72 -8.81
N ASP A 374 16.01 -18.06 -7.70
CA ASP A 374 16.01 -18.64 -6.37
C ASP A 374 15.20 -17.74 -5.44
N LYS A 375 14.12 -18.30 -4.87
CA LYS A 375 13.22 -17.61 -3.92
C LYS A 375 13.93 -17.12 -2.66
N THR A 376 15.11 -17.66 -2.32
CA THR A 376 15.91 -17.21 -1.19
C THR A 376 16.80 -15.99 -1.52
N LYS A 377 16.90 -15.64 -2.81
CA LYS A 377 17.77 -14.58 -3.34
C LYS A 377 16.99 -13.37 -3.84
N THR A 378 15.68 -13.28 -3.54
CA THR A 378 14.79 -12.19 -3.96
C THR A 378 15.30 -10.80 -3.57
N GLN A 379 16.01 -10.67 -2.45
CA GLN A 379 16.66 -9.41 -2.09
C GLN A 379 17.78 -9.00 -3.07
N ILE A 380 18.63 -9.95 -3.46
CA ILE A 380 19.72 -9.70 -4.41
C ILE A 380 19.13 -9.35 -5.78
N ILE A 381 18.04 -10.03 -6.17
CA ILE A 381 17.30 -9.73 -7.40
C ILE A 381 16.76 -8.28 -7.37
N ALA A 382 16.19 -7.84 -6.24
CA ALA A 382 15.73 -6.47 -6.08
C ALA A 382 16.87 -5.45 -6.22
N ASP A 383 18.05 -5.74 -5.66
CA ASP A 383 19.23 -4.88 -5.76
C ASP A 383 19.75 -4.80 -7.21
N GLU A 384 19.81 -5.92 -7.93
CA GLU A 384 20.20 -5.96 -9.35
C GLU A 384 19.23 -5.16 -10.25
N ILE A 385 17.93 -5.26 -9.97
CA ILE A 385 16.92 -4.48 -10.70
C ILE A 385 17.05 -2.99 -10.40
N THR A 386 17.37 -2.64 -9.15
CA THR A 386 17.64 -1.25 -8.76
C THR A 386 18.81 -0.69 -9.57
N GLU A 387 19.91 -1.43 -9.70
CA GLU A 387 21.07 -1.02 -10.50
C GLU A 387 20.68 -0.79 -11.98
N LEU A 388 19.90 -1.72 -12.56
CA LEU A 388 19.45 -1.61 -13.95
C LEU A 388 18.48 -0.42 -14.14
N ASN A 389 17.60 -0.17 -13.18
CA ASN A 389 16.69 0.96 -13.21
C ASN A 389 17.45 2.30 -13.15
N GLU A 390 18.48 2.42 -12.31
CA GLU A 390 19.30 3.64 -12.24
C GLU A 390 20.05 3.92 -13.54
N LEU A 391 20.57 2.89 -14.20
CA LEU A 391 21.21 3.03 -15.51
C LEU A 391 20.23 3.55 -16.57
N LEU A 392 19.03 2.98 -16.62
CA LEU A 392 17.99 3.43 -17.56
C LEU A 392 17.42 4.80 -17.17
N LYS A 393 17.40 5.15 -15.88
CA LYS A 393 17.06 6.49 -15.39
C LYS A 393 18.04 7.53 -15.93
N GLN A 394 19.34 7.25 -15.92
CA GLN A 394 20.39 8.13 -16.47
C GLN A 394 20.28 8.32 -17.99
N GLU A 395 19.84 7.29 -18.71
CA GLU A 395 19.63 7.34 -20.16
C GLU A 395 18.24 7.90 -20.55
N ASP A 396 17.38 8.20 -19.57
CA ASP A 396 15.97 8.55 -19.71
C ASP A 396 15.16 7.55 -20.56
N ARG A 397 15.27 6.27 -20.22
CA ARG A 397 14.65 5.17 -20.98
C ARG A 397 13.64 4.42 -20.14
N GLU A 398 12.46 4.25 -20.70
CA GLU A 398 11.40 3.39 -20.15
C GLU A 398 11.60 1.93 -20.56
N TYR A 399 11.19 0.99 -19.69
CA TYR A 399 11.35 -0.44 -19.95
C TYR A 399 10.15 -1.30 -19.57
N LEU A 400 10.12 -2.51 -20.11
CA LEU A 400 9.23 -3.62 -19.72
C LEU A 400 9.93 -4.47 -18.65
N LEU A 401 9.32 -4.61 -17.48
CA LEU A 401 9.81 -5.44 -16.37
C LEU A 401 9.04 -6.76 -16.31
N ILE A 402 9.73 -7.89 -16.28
CA ILE A 402 9.11 -9.23 -16.19
C ILE A 402 9.77 -10.05 -15.08
N GLY A 403 9.00 -10.61 -14.15
CA GLY A 403 9.60 -11.44 -13.10
C GLY A 403 8.63 -12.33 -12.35
N PRO A 404 9.16 -13.35 -11.65
CA PRO A 404 8.36 -14.30 -10.91
C PRO A 404 7.84 -13.74 -9.59
N GLY A 405 6.59 -14.10 -9.27
CA GLY A 405 5.83 -13.64 -8.12
C GLY A 405 5.66 -12.13 -8.10
N ARG A 406 5.54 -11.59 -6.89
CA ARG A 406 5.03 -10.23 -6.68
C ARG A 406 6.11 -9.18 -6.58
N TRP A 407 5.95 -8.09 -7.31
CA TRP A 407 6.76 -6.90 -7.09
C TRP A 407 6.27 -6.15 -5.87
N GLY A 408 7.19 -5.76 -4.98
CA GLY A 408 6.87 -4.96 -3.79
C GLY A 408 6.22 -5.73 -2.63
N SER A 409 6.37 -7.05 -2.60
CA SER A 409 5.95 -7.88 -1.46
C SER A 409 6.90 -7.71 -0.27
N SER A 410 6.34 -7.57 0.94
CA SER A 410 7.10 -7.64 2.20
C SER A 410 7.56 -9.07 2.51
N ASP A 411 6.80 -10.08 2.07
CA ASP A 411 7.17 -11.49 2.16
C ASP A 411 8.09 -11.89 0.98
N LYS A 412 9.35 -12.15 1.32
CA LYS A 412 10.45 -12.49 0.39
C LYS A 412 10.32 -13.89 -0.23
N PHE A 413 9.47 -14.75 0.33
CA PHE A 413 9.27 -16.12 -0.14
C PHE A 413 8.13 -16.26 -1.15
N ILE A 414 7.38 -15.19 -1.42
CA ILE A 414 6.29 -15.15 -2.39
C ILE A 414 6.38 -13.94 -3.35
N GLY A 415 7.39 -13.08 -3.19
CA GLY A 415 7.65 -11.96 -4.09
C GLY A 415 9.05 -11.37 -3.97
N ILE A 416 9.33 -10.41 -4.86
CA ILE A 416 10.58 -9.65 -4.93
C ILE A 416 10.36 -8.30 -4.23
N PRO A 417 11.09 -8.00 -3.14
CA PRO A 417 10.83 -6.85 -2.27
C PRO A 417 11.42 -5.55 -2.84
N VAL A 418 11.01 -5.16 -4.05
CA VAL A 418 11.34 -3.85 -4.65
C VAL A 418 10.46 -2.74 -4.08
N LYS A 419 11.02 -1.58 -3.82
CA LYS A 419 10.27 -0.34 -3.63
C LYS A 419 9.92 0.26 -4.99
N TRP A 420 8.86 1.06 -5.04
CA TRP A 420 8.46 1.74 -6.28
C TRP A 420 9.61 2.57 -6.89
N THR A 421 10.35 3.32 -6.08
CA THR A 421 11.47 4.14 -6.57
C THR A 421 12.55 3.33 -7.28
N GLN A 422 12.73 2.06 -6.90
CA GLN A 422 13.71 1.13 -7.49
C GLN A 422 13.32 0.60 -8.86
N ILE A 423 12.06 0.77 -9.27
CA ILE A 423 11.53 0.36 -10.59
C ILE A 423 10.79 1.50 -11.30
N SER A 424 11.12 2.74 -10.94
CA SER A 424 10.40 3.95 -11.36
C SER A 424 10.34 4.19 -12.87
N LYS A 425 11.26 3.63 -13.67
CA LYS A 425 11.26 3.73 -15.13
C LYS A 425 10.55 2.54 -15.82
N ALA A 426 9.98 1.60 -15.06
CA ALA A 426 9.18 0.52 -15.62
C ALA A 426 7.84 1.08 -16.10
N LYS A 427 7.57 0.97 -17.41
CA LYS A 427 6.30 1.42 -18.02
C LYS A 427 5.28 0.30 -18.10
N VAL A 428 5.76 -0.94 -18.09
CA VAL A 428 4.94 -2.14 -18.00
C VAL A 428 5.62 -3.12 -17.05
N ILE A 429 4.85 -3.68 -16.12
CA ILE A 429 5.29 -4.65 -15.13
C ILE A 429 4.50 -5.94 -15.36
N VAL A 430 5.21 -7.05 -15.43
CA VAL A 430 4.66 -8.38 -15.62
C VAL A 430 5.07 -9.26 -14.46
N GLU A 431 4.07 -9.82 -13.81
CA GLU A 431 4.22 -10.83 -12.77
C GLU A 431 3.89 -12.20 -13.33
N THR A 432 4.77 -13.17 -13.12
CA THR A 432 4.55 -14.56 -13.55
C THR A 432 4.56 -15.53 -12.37
N SER A 433 3.67 -16.52 -12.37
CA SER A 433 3.72 -17.61 -11.39
C SER A 433 4.73 -18.68 -11.81
N LEU A 434 5.45 -19.26 -10.85
CA LEU A 434 6.20 -20.51 -11.04
C LEU A 434 5.56 -21.65 -10.25
N LYS A 435 5.90 -22.90 -10.59
CA LYS A 435 5.33 -24.11 -9.98
C LYS A 435 5.39 -24.12 -8.44
N ASP A 436 6.46 -23.57 -7.88
CA ASP A 436 6.67 -23.43 -6.43
C ASP A 436 6.67 -21.96 -5.93
N PHE A 437 6.10 -21.04 -6.72
CA PHE A 437 6.06 -19.60 -6.45
C PHE A 437 4.74 -18.98 -6.99
N PRO A 438 3.64 -19.08 -6.23
CA PRO A 438 2.33 -18.63 -6.68
C PRO A 438 2.19 -17.11 -6.66
N LEU A 439 1.30 -16.59 -7.53
CA LEU A 439 0.81 -15.22 -7.49
C LEU A 439 -0.44 -15.15 -6.60
N ASP A 440 -0.27 -14.75 -5.34
CA ASP A 440 -1.41 -14.44 -4.46
C ASP A 440 -2.05 -13.08 -4.83
N ALA A 441 -3.12 -12.66 -4.15
CA ALA A 441 -3.81 -11.37 -4.36
C ALA A 441 -3.65 -10.46 -3.12
N SER A 442 -2.99 -9.31 -3.27
CA SER A 442 -2.75 -8.21 -2.33
C SER A 442 -2.82 -6.98 -3.21
N LEU A 443 -3.87 -6.20 -2.95
CA LEU A 443 -4.25 -5.00 -3.67
C LEU A 443 -4.17 -3.76 -2.78
N GLY A 444 -3.66 -3.91 -1.55
CA GLY A 444 -3.76 -2.91 -0.49
C GLY A 444 -2.45 -2.26 -0.10
N SER A 445 -1.37 -2.40 -0.88
CA SER A 445 -0.10 -1.74 -0.56
C SER A 445 0.06 -0.42 -1.32
N HIS A 446 0.73 0.56 -0.69
CA HIS A 446 1.14 1.81 -1.35
C HIS A 446 1.85 1.57 -2.70
N PHE A 447 2.59 0.47 -2.83
CA PHE A 447 3.22 0.06 -4.07
C PHE A 447 2.22 -0.04 -5.23
N PHE A 448 1.08 -0.70 -5.01
CA PHE A 448 0.08 -0.92 -6.05
C PHE A 448 -0.62 0.39 -6.47
N HIS A 449 -0.87 1.30 -5.51
CA HIS A 449 -1.38 2.64 -5.83
C HIS A 449 -0.43 3.40 -6.74
N ASN A 450 0.88 3.39 -6.45
CA ASN A 450 1.86 4.11 -7.26
C ASN A 450 1.95 3.55 -8.69
N VAL A 451 1.86 2.23 -8.86
CA VAL A 451 1.81 1.58 -10.19
C VAL A 451 0.60 2.09 -10.99
N ILE A 452 -0.58 2.15 -10.36
CA ILE A 452 -1.80 2.64 -11.01
C ILE A 452 -1.69 4.13 -11.33
N SER A 453 -1.27 4.95 -10.38
CA SER A 453 -1.22 6.41 -10.54
C SER A 453 -0.28 6.88 -11.63
N MET A 454 0.78 6.11 -11.92
CA MET A 454 1.76 6.41 -12.96
C MET A 454 1.39 5.84 -14.33
N ASN A 455 0.17 5.31 -14.49
CA ASN A 455 -0.31 4.68 -15.71
C ASN A 455 0.65 3.57 -16.22
N VAL A 456 1.19 2.78 -15.30
CA VAL A 456 2.03 1.63 -15.61
C VAL A 456 1.13 0.46 -15.97
N GLY A 457 1.38 -0.18 -17.11
CA GLY A 457 0.69 -1.41 -17.47
C GLY A 457 1.08 -2.51 -16.50
N TYR A 458 0.13 -3.21 -15.88
CA TYR A 458 0.44 -4.23 -14.88
C TYR A 458 -0.26 -5.54 -15.20
N PHE A 459 0.53 -6.58 -15.52
CA PHE A 459 0.02 -7.83 -16.07
C PHE A 459 0.31 -9.00 -15.14
N SER A 460 -0.66 -9.87 -14.93
CA SER A 460 -0.50 -11.11 -14.18
C SER A 460 -0.63 -12.32 -15.11
N VAL A 461 0.45 -13.11 -15.23
CA VAL A 461 0.50 -14.33 -16.04
C VAL A 461 0.57 -15.55 -15.13
N GLN A 462 -0.51 -16.34 -15.10
CA GLN A 462 -0.56 -17.60 -14.35
C GLN A 462 -0.40 -18.79 -15.30
N TYR A 463 0.76 -19.45 -15.22
CA TYR A 463 1.20 -20.50 -16.15
C TYR A 463 0.27 -21.72 -16.18
N GLU A 464 -0.36 -22.09 -15.06
CA GLU A 464 -1.14 -23.32 -14.95
C GLU A 464 -2.67 -23.12 -15.03
N LYS A 465 -3.17 -21.89 -14.92
CA LYS A 465 -4.60 -21.60 -14.68
C LYS A 465 -5.26 -20.73 -15.75
N SER A 466 -4.53 -20.29 -16.78
CA SER A 466 -5.05 -19.32 -17.75
C SER A 466 -4.52 -19.57 -19.16
N LYS A 467 -5.10 -18.90 -20.16
CA LYS A 467 -4.55 -18.89 -21.52
C LYS A 467 -3.37 -17.93 -21.66
N SER A 468 -3.02 -17.21 -20.60
CA SER A 468 -1.92 -16.25 -20.54
C SER A 468 -0.57 -16.96 -20.69
N TYR A 469 0.36 -16.38 -21.42
CA TYR A 469 1.69 -16.94 -21.61
C TYR A 469 2.74 -15.85 -21.86
N ILE A 470 3.99 -16.22 -21.58
CA ILE A 470 5.19 -15.46 -21.94
C ILE A 470 6.04 -16.39 -22.80
N ASP A 471 6.44 -15.93 -23.99
CA ASP A 471 7.32 -16.68 -24.88
C ASP A 471 8.78 -16.49 -24.45
N TRP A 472 9.21 -17.30 -23.49
CA TRP A 472 10.57 -17.29 -22.97
C TRP A 472 11.61 -17.63 -24.04
N ASP A 473 11.28 -18.50 -25.00
CA ASP A 473 12.21 -18.88 -26.07
C ASP A 473 12.54 -17.69 -26.97
N LYS A 474 11.56 -16.82 -27.27
CA LYS A 474 11.82 -15.55 -27.96
C LYS A 474 12.72 -14.63 -27.15
N LEU A 475 12.47 -14.47 -25.84
CA LEU A 475 13.31 -13.65 -24.97
C LEU A 475 14.76 -14.14 -24.92
N TYR A 476 14.97 -15.45 -24.76
CA TYR A 476 16.31 -16.03 -24.66
C TYR A 476 17.08 -16.06 -25.98
N LYS A 477 16.40 -15.96 -27.14
CA LYS A 477 17.05 -15.85 -28.46
C LYS A 477 17.65 -14.47 -28.73
N ILE A 478 17.14 -13.42 -28.07
CA ILE A 478 17.64 -12.06 -28.24
C ILE A 478 18.99 -11.94 -27.54
N LYS A 479 19.98 -11.34 -28.23
CA LYS A 479 21.31 -11.11 -27.66
C LYS A 479 21.18 -10.13 -26.48
N PRO A 480 21.61 -10.52 -25.27
CA PRO A 480 21.49 -9.64 -24.11
C PRO A 480 22.43 -8.44 -24.22
N PHE A 481 21.91 -7.25 -23.88
CA PHE A 481 22.69 -6.03 -23.79
C PHE A 481 23.53 -6.06 -22.50
N ARG A 482 22.92 -6.50 -21.39
CA ARG A 482 23.60 -6.73 -20.11
C ARG A 482 23.02 -7.96 -19.40
N LYS A 483 23.85 -8.65 -18.64
CA LYS A 483 23.45 -9.72 -17.72
C LYS A 483 24.03 -9.46 -16.34
N THR A 484 23.22 -9.65 -15.32
CA THR A 484 23.65 -9.72 -13.92
C THR A 484 23.59 -11.21 -13.47
N ASN A 485 23.60 -11.50 -12.17
CA ASN A 485 23.55 -12.89 -11.73
C ASN A 485 22.18 -13.51 -11.99
N TYR A 486 21.11 -12.74 -11.76
CA TYR A 486 19.73 -13.19 -11.85
C TYR A 486 18.88 -12.44 -12.88
N CYS A 487 19.32 -11.29 -13.39
CA CYS A 487 18.55 -10.47 -14.31
C CYS A 487 19.21 -10.37 -15.69
N ILE A 488 18.38 -10.21 -16.72
CA ILE A 488 18.78 -10.02 -18.10
C ILE A 488 18.16 -8.73 -18.61
N HIS A 489 18.99 -7.86 -19.17
CA HIS A 489 18.56 -6.64 -19.85
C HIS A 489 18.76 -6.81 -21.36
N LEU A 490 17.65 -6.74 -22.10
CA LEU A 490 17.61 -6.74 -23.54
C LEU A 490 17.38 -5.32 -24.06
N ARG A 491 18.00 -5.01 -25.19
CA ARG A 491 17.80 -3.76 -25.93
C ARG A 491 17.43 -4.09 -27.36
N LEU A 492 16.27 -3.62 -27.78
CA LEU A 492 15.71 -3.88 -29.10
C LEU A 492 16.00 -2.70 -30.03
N ASP A 493 16.15 -3.00 -31.32
CA ASP A 493 16.33 -1.96 -32.35
C ASP A 493 15.03 -1.16 -32.55
N ASN A 494 13.91 -1.88 -32.61
CA ASN A 494 12.55 -1.34 -32.73
C ASN A 494 11.81 -1.42 -31.40
N PRO A 495 10.91 -0.46 -31.11
CA PRO A 495 10.12 -0.50 -29.90
C PRO A 495 9.09 -1.63 -29.93
N LEU A 496 8.81 -2.20 -28.77
CA LEU A 496 7.71 -3.12 -28.52
C LEU A 496 6.39 -2.37 -28.66
N THR A 497 5.37 -3.07 -29.12
CA THR A 497 4.00 -2.57 -29.01
C THR A 497 3.30 -3.30 -27.88
N VAL A 498 2.87 -2.56 -26.87
CA VAL A 498 2.02 -3.05 -25.80
C VAL A 498 0.62 -2.52 -26.02
N GLN A 499 -0.37 -3.39 -26.02
CA GLN A 499 -1.77 -3.02 -26.07
C GLN A 499 -2.49 -3.55 -24.84
N MET A 500 -3.35 -2.74 -24.25
CA MET A 500 -4.10 -3.04 -23.03
C MET A 500 -5.56 -2.66 -23.24
N ASP A 501 -6.44 -3.64 -23.12
CA ASP A 501 -7.89 -3.46 -23.13
C ASP A 501 -8.39 -3.62 -21.69
N GLY A 502 -8.62 -2.49 -21.01
CA GLY A 502 -9.05 -2.46 -19.62
C GLY A 502 -10.46 -3.04 -19.41
N LYS A 503 -11.31 -3.07 -20.45
CA LYS A 503 -12.67 -3.62 -20.37
C LYS A 503 -12.68 -5.14 -20.45
N LYS A 504 -11.95 -5.70 -21.42
CA LYS A 504 -11.78 -7.15 -21.55
C LYS A 504 -10.75 -7.72 -20.57
N ARG A 505 -9.93 -6.86 -19.95
CA ARG A 505 -8.80 -7.21 -19.07
C ARG A 505 -7.73 -8.03 -19.78
N ILE A 506 -7.58 -7.82 -21.09
CA ILE A 506 -6.58 -8.49 -21.91
C ILE A 506 -5.44 -7.52 -22.26
N ALA A 507 -4.22 -8.03 -22.27
CA ALA A 507 -3.07 -7.31 -22.81
C ALA A 507 -2.22 -8.21 -23.70
N VAL A 508 -1.63 -7.58 -24.71
CA VAL A 508 -0.71 -8.20 -25.66
C VAL A 508 0.55 -7.38 -25.81
N ILE A 509 1.68 -8.07 -25.98
CA ILE A 509 2.98 -7.45 -26.31
C ILE A 509 3.49 -8.09 -27.60
N TYR A 510 3.88 -7.25 -28.56
CA TYR A 510 4.49 -7.61 -29.85
C TYR A 510 5.97 -7.30 -29.86
#